data_AF-A3SQ29-F1
#
_entry.id   AF-A3SQ29-F1
#
_cell.length_a   1.000
_cell.length_b   1.000
_cell.length_c   1.000
_cell.angle_alpha   90.00
_cell.angle_beta   90.00
_cell.angle_gamma   90.00
#
_symmetry.space_group_name_H-M   'P 1'
#
loop_
_entity.id
_entity.type
_entity.pdbx_description
1 polymer ?
#
loop_
_entity_poly.entity_id
_entity_poly.type
_entity_poly.pdbx_seq_one_letter_code
_entity_poly.pdbx_strand_id
1 'polypeptide(L)'
;MLLEMVLRRTHPWIIHPPYGLKLAAVLLVAMLWVLCMMTLSIWIWAVVFWRLDVFESFEGAVYFALVAFTTLGFGDVLLPQPWRLLGGLAAANGLMIFGFLTAMLVETLRQTRYRQLGPVGQDDD
;
A
#
# COMPACT_ATOMS: atom_id res chain seq x y z
N MET A 1 -30.14 -19.05 -11.66
CA MET A 1 -30.39 -19.97 -10.53
C MET A 1 -29.13 -20.44 -9.80
N LEU A 2 -28.08 -20.98 -10.44
CA LEU A 2 -26.83 -21.35 -9.73
C LEU A 2 -26.04 -20.15 -9.17
N LEU A 3 -26.08 -19.01 -9.87
CA LEU A 3 -25.35 -17.79 -9.47
C LEU A 3 -25.95 -17.11 -8.22
N GLU A 4 -27.26 -17.23 -8.02
CA GLU A 4 -27.99 -16.72 -6.85
C GLU A 4 -27.65 -17.50 -5.58
N MET A 5 -27.36 -18.79 -5.72
CA MET A 5 -27.11 -19.70 -4.60
C MET A 5 -25.67 -19.57 -4.06
N VAL A 6 -24.72 -19.21 -4.94
CA VAL A 6 -23.33 -18.91 -4.55
C VAL A 6 -23.22 -17.54 -3.88
N LEU A 7 -23.99 -16.55 -4.35
CA LEU A 7 -23.96 -15.18 -3.81
C LEU A 7 -24.61 -15.07 -2.41
N ARG A 8 -25.68 -15.86 -2.14
CA ARG A 8 -26.34 -15.87 -0.83
C ARG A 8 -25.57 -16.62 0.26
N ARG A 9 -24.64 -17.51 -0.10
CA ARG A 9 -23.92 -18.35 0.88
C ARG A 9 -22.66 -17.69 1.42
N THR A 10 -22.10 -16.74 0.68
CA THR A 10 -20.95 -15.93 1.13
C THR A 10 -21.37 -14.69 1.94
N HIS A 11 -22.62 -14.25 1.81
CA HIS A 11 -23.15 -13.04 2.47
C HIS A 11 -23.31 -13.10 4.00
N PRO A 12 -23.68 -14.21 4.67
CA PRO A 12 -23.91 -14.23 6.12
C PRO A 12 -22.64 -14.48 6.96
N TRP A 13 -21.52 -14.89 6.36
CA TRP A 13 -20.28 -15.18 7.10
C TRP A 13 -19.48 -13.91 7.48
N ILE A 14 -19.84 -12.77 6.88
CA ILE A 14 -19.30 -11.43 7.14
C ILE A 14 -19.90 -10.78 8.40
N ILE A 15 -21.00 -11.30 8.96
CA ILE A 15 -21.85 -10.50 9.88
C ILE A 15 -21.88 -11.02 11.34
N HIS A 16 -21.24 -12.15 11.71
CA HIS A 16 -21.27 -12.63 13.11
C HIS A 16 -19.97 -12.39 13.95
N PRO A 17 -20.08 -11.84 15.18
CA PRO A 17 -18.97 -11.57 16.13
C PRO A 17 -18.27 -12.85 16.63
N PRO A 18 -17.01 -12.80 17.10
CA PRO A 18 -16.33 -11.63 17.66
C PRO A 18 -15.65 -10.75 16.58
N TYR A 19 -16.04 -9.47 16.55
CA TYR A 19 -15.64 -8.48 15.54
C TYR A 19 -14.13 -8.18 15.50
N GLY A 20 -13.40 -8.33 16.61
CA GLY A 20 -11.99 -7.92 16.71
C GLY A 20 -11.05 -8.76 15.85
N LEU A 21 -11.15 -10.09 15.91
CA LEU A 21 -10.17 -10.97 15.27
C LEU A 21 -10.30 -10.97 13.74
N LYS A 22 -11.53 -10.91 13.20
CA LYS A 22 -11.77 -10.84 11.75
C LYS A 22 -11.35 -9.50 11.16
N LEU A 23 -11.67 -8.38 11.80
CA LEU A 23 -11.21 -7.05 11.37
C LEU A 23 -9.68 -6.94 11.48
N ALA A 24 -9.09 -7.43 12.57
CA ALA A 24 -7.64 -7.48 12.72
C ALA A 24 -6.98 -8.34 11.63
N ALA A 25 -7.56 -9.50 11.29
CA ALA A 25 -7.06 -10.33 10.19
C ALA A 25 -7.15 -9.63 8.83
N VAL A 26 -8.25 -8.93 8.53
CA VAL A 26 -8.40 -8.16 7.29
C VAL A 26 -7.39 -7.01 7.22
N LEU A 27 -7.21 -6.26 8.31
CA LEU A 27 -6.21 -5.19 8.39
C LEU A 27 -4.78 -5.73 8.26
N LEU A 28 -4.47 -6.87 8.88
CA LEU A 28 -3.18 -7.53 8.75
C LEU A 28 -2.91 -7.95 7.31
N VAL A 29 -3.87 -8.60 6.65
CA VAL A 29 -3.74 -9.00 5.25
C VAL A 29 -3.57 -7.77 4.36
N ALA A 30 -4.32 -6.69 4.61
CA ALA A 30 -4.16 -5.43 3.87
C ALA A 30 -2.77 -4.80 4.07
N MET A 31 -2.25 -4.77 5.31
CA MET A 31 -0.89 -4.29 5.59
C MET A 31 0.17 -5.15 4.91
N LEU A 32 0.06 -6.48 4.96
CA LEU A 32 0.98 -7.40 4.30
C LEU A 32 0.92 -7.24 2.78
N TRP A 33 -0.26 -7.03 2.22
CA TRP A 33 -0.44 -6.77 0.80
C TRP A 33 0.25 -5.47 0.36
N VAL A 34 0.06 -4.39 1.11
CA VAL A 34 0.71 -3.10 0.88
C VAL A 34 2.22 -3.25 0.98
N LEU A 35 2.71 -3.90 2.04
CA LEU A 35 4.13 -4.17 2.23
C LEU A 35 4.70 -4.94 1.04
N CYS A 36 4.02 -6.00 0.58
CA CYS A 36 4.44 -6.79 -0.57
C CYS A 36 4.53 -5.94 -1.85
N MET A 37 3.54 -5.08 -2.11
CA MET A 37 3.54 -4.18 -3.26
C MET A 37 4.69 -3.17 -3.21
N MET A 38 4.96 -2.61 -2.02
CA MET A 38 6.09 -1.70 -1.81
C MET A 38 7.42 -2.42 -2.02
N THR A 39 7.58 -3.61 -1.44
CA THR A 39 8.75 -4.45 -1.64
C THR A 39 8.96 -4.71 -3.13
N LEU A 40 7.94 -5.17 -3.86
CA LEU A 40 8.03 -5.41 -5.30
C LEU A 40 8.50 -4.15 -6.07
N SER A 41 7.97 -2.99 -5.70
CA SER A 41 8.33 -1.70 -6.31
C SER A 41 9.80 -1.33 -6.07
N ILE A 42 10.31 -1.57 -4.85
CA ILE A 42 11.71 -1.38 -4.50
C ILE A 42 12.59 -2.35 -5.32
N TRP A 43 12.20 -3.61 -5.45
CA TRP A 43 12.93 -4.59 -6.25
C TRP A 43 12.99 -4.21 -7.73
N ILE A 44 11.91 -3.67 -8.29
CA ILE A 44 11.90 -3.16 -9.67
C ILE A 44 12.94 -2.05 -9.83
N TRP A 45 12.98 -1.08 -8.92
CA TRP A 45 13.99 -0.02 -8.94
C TRP A 45 15.41 -0.54 -8.74
N ALA A 46 15.62 -1.48 -7.82
CA ALA A 46 16.91 -2.12 -7.59
C ALA A 46 17.43 -2.82 -8.86
N VAL A 47 16.56 -3.55 -9.57
CA VAL A 47 16.91 -4.19 -10.85
C VAL A 47 17.23 -3.15 -11.92
N VAL A 48 16.52 -2.03 -11.98
CA VAL A 48 16.84 -0.92 -12.89
C VAL A 48 18.23 -0.37 -12.61
N PHE A 49 18.55 -0.07 -11.34
CA PHE A 49 19.87 0.47 -10.99
C PHE A 49 21.00 -0.55 -11.20
N TRP A 50 20.74 -1.84 -10.97
CA TRP A 50 21.68 -2.92 -11.26
C TRP A 50 21.92 -3.08 -12.77
N ARG A 51 20.87 -3.02 -13.60
CA ARG A 51 20.98 -3.06 -15.07
C ARG A 51 21.73 -1.87 -15.66
N LEU A 52 21.71 -0.73 -14.98
CA LEU A 52 22.44 0.48 -15.36
C LEU A 52 23.90 0.47 -14.90
N ASP A 53 24.34 -0.60 -14.22
CA ASP A 53 25.70 -0.81 -13.72
C ASP A 53 26.23 0.39 -12.90
N VAL A 54 25.32 1.01 -12.15
CA VAL A 54 25.59 2.25 -11.39
C VAL A 54 26.35 1.96 -10.10
N PHE A 55 26.21 0.75 -9.57
CA PHE A 55 26.81 0.30 -8.32
C PHE A 55 27.60 -0.99 -8.56
N GLU A 56 28.78 -1.11 -7.94
CA GLU A 56 29.63 -2.30 -8.06
C GLU A 56 29.01 -3.55 -7.41
N SER A 57 28.09 -3.36 -6.47
CA SER A 57 27.41 -4.44 -5.75
C SER A 57 25.90 -4.38 -5.93
N PHE A 58 25.27 -5.55 -6.03
CA PHE A 58 23.81 -5.67 -6.03
C PHE A 58 23.20 -5.13 -4.74
N GLU A 59 23.89 -5.32 -3.62
CA GLU A 59 23.50 -4.77 -2.32
C GLU A 59 23.39 -3.24 -2.36
N GLY A 60 24.36 -2.54 -2.96
CA GLY A 60 24.32 -1.09 -3.10
C GLY A 60 23.12 -0.60 -3.92
N ALA A 61 22.77 -1.32 -4.99
CA ALA A 61 21.59 -1.01 -5.81
C ALA A 61 20.27 -1.18 -5.04
N VAL A 62 20.13 -2.26 -4.27
CA VAL A 62 18.95 -2.49 -3.41
C VAL A 62 18.88 -1.46 -2.29
N TYR A 63 20.01 -1.18 -1.63
CA TYR A 63 20.10 -0.19 -0.57
C TYR A 63 19.69 1.20 -1.06
N PHE A 64 20.28 1.66 -2.17
CA PHE A 64 19.91 2.94 -2.76
C PHE A 64 18.43 3.00 -3.14
N ALA A 65 17.92 1.96 -3.82
CA ALA A 65 16.51 1.90 -4.20
C ALA A 65 15.58 2.00 -2.99
N LEU A 66 15.90 1.30 -1.90
CA LEU A 66 15.14 1.31 -0.65
C LEU A 66 15.16 2.70 0.01
N VAL A 67 16.34 3.30 0.15
CA VAL A 67 16.53 4.62 0.77
C VAL A 67 15.86 5.73 -0.05
N ALA A 68 15.97 5.67 -1.38
CA ALA A 68 15.32 6.63 -2.27
C ALA A 68 13.80 6.46 -2.24
N PHE A 69 13.28 5.25 -2.42
CA PHE A 69 11.84 4.96 -2.45
C PHE A 69 11.14 5.32 -1.13
N THR A 70 11.77 5.05 0.01
CA THR A 70 11.23 5.43 1.33
C THR A 70 11.37 6.91 1.64
N THR A 71 11.95 7.70 0.72
CA THR A 71 12.25 9.14 0.90
C THR A 71 13.19 9.43 2.07
N LEU A 72 13.89 8.41 2.59
CA LEU A 72 14.78 8.51 3.72
C LEU A 72 16.04 9.32 3.38
N GLY A 73 16.62 9.06 2.21
CA GLY A 73 17.63 9.92 1.60
C GLY A 73 18.90 10.17 2.43
N PHE A 74 19.52 9.13 3.00
CA PHE A 74 20.75 9.26 3.81
C PHE A 74 21.89 10.02 3.12
N GLY A 75 21.97 9.96 1.79
CA GLY A 75 22.95 10.72 1.00
C GLY A 75 24.38 10.18 1.07
N ASP A 76 24.57 9.03 1.71
CA ASP A 76 25.80 8.25 1.75
C ASP A 76 26.11 7.57 0.41
N VAL A 77 25.07 7.12 -0.29
CA VAL A 77 25.15 6.52 -1.62
C VAL A 77 24.38 7.39 -2.61
N LEU A 78 25.05 7.86 -3.66
CA LEU A 78 24.49 8.79 -4.65
C LEU A 78 24.70 8.27 -6.08
N LEU A 79 23.73 8.53 -6.96
CA LEU A 79 23.89 8.22 -8.37
C LEU A 79 24.83 9.22 -9.08
N PRO A 80 25.56 8.77 -10.10
CA PRO A 80 26.31 9.63 -11.00
C PRO A 80 25.40 10.68 -11.66
N GLN A 81 26.00 11.80 -12.06
CA GLN A 81 25.29 12.93 -12.70
C GLN A 81 24.29 12.55 -13.81
N PRO A 82 24.60 11.63 -14.77
CA PRO A 82 23.64 11.24 -15.81
C PRO A 82 22.38 10.55 -15.28
N TRP A 83 22.46 9.85 -14.14
CA TRP A 83 21.37 9.02 -13.61
C TRP A 83 20.69 9.62 -12.38
N ARG A 84 21.16 10.76 -11.88
CA ARG A 84 20.64 11.40 -10.66
C ARG A 84 19.13 11.67 -10.68
N LEU A 85 18.56 11.94 -11.87
CA LEU A 85 17.12 12.14 -12.03
C LEU A 85 16.32 10.86 -11.74
N LEU A 86 16.87 9.67 -12.02
CA LEU A 86 16.21 8.40 -11.71
C LEU A 86 16.06 8.20 -10.19
N GLY A 87 17.05 8.62 -9.40
CA GLY A 87 16.94 8.61 -7.94
C GLY A 87 15.79 9.49 -7.44
N GLY A 88 15.65 10.68 -8.02
CA GLY A 88 14.52 11.57 -7.73
C GLY A 88 13.17 10.97 -8.15
N LEU A 89 13.10 10.31 -9.31
CA LEU A 89 11.90 9.61 -9.77
C LEU A 89 11.53 8.42 -8.88
N ALA A 90 12.51 7.66 -8.39
CA ALA A 90 12.29 6.58 -7.43
C ALA A 90 11.68 7.09 -6.12
N ALA A 91 12.20 8.22 -5.61
CA ALA A 91 11.65 8.88 -4.43
C ALA A 91 10.24 9.43 -4.66
N ALA A 92 9.99 10.08 -5.80
CA ALA A 92 8.66 10.58 -6.17
C ALA A 92 7.63 9.44 -6.31
N ASN A 93 8.05 8.29 -6.86
CA ASN A 93 7.21 7.11 -6.98
C ASN A 93 6.80 6.59 -5.58
N GLY A 94 7.75 6.43 -4.68
CA GLY A 94 7.46 6.02 -3.30
C GLY A 94 6.51 6.99 -2.59
N LEU A 95 6.77 8.30 -2.69
CA LEU A 95 5.91 9.34 -2.13
C LEU A 95 4.47 9.27 -2.68
N MET A 96 4.32 9.07 -3.99
CA MET A 96 3.01 8.91 -4.63
C MET A 96 2.25 7.70 -4.09
N ILE A 97 2.94 6.55 -3.92
CA ILE A 97 2.34 5.34 -3.35
C ILE A 97 1.89 5.59 -1.92
N PHE A 98 2.72 6.19 -1.07
CA PHE A 98 2.34 6.54 0.30
C PHE A 98 1.16 7.52 0.36
N GLY A 99 1.18 8.54 -0.50
CA GLY A 99 0.07 9.50 -0.60
C GLY A 99 -1.23 8.83 -1.02
N PHE A 100 -1.19 7.95 -2.02
CA PHE A 100 -2.34 7.19 -2.47
C PHE A 100 -2.89 6.25 -1.39
N LEU A 101 -2.02 5.52 -0.68
CA LEU A 101 -2.41 4.65 0.44
C LEU A 101 -3.10 5.44 1.55
N THR A 102 -2.57 6.62 1.88
CA THR A 102 -3.16 7.52 2.89
C THR A 102 -4.53 8.02 2.44
N ALA A 103 -4.67 8.44 1.18
CA ALA A 103 -5.95 8.89 0.63
C ALA A 103 -7.02 7.78 0.65
N MET A 104 -6.63 6.57 0.25
CA MET A 104 -7.52 5.39 0.28
C MET A 104 -7.95 5.04 1.72
N LEU A 105 -7.04 5.12 2.69
CA LEU A 105 -7.34 4.90 4.10
C LEU A 105 -8.36 5.92 4.61
N VAL A 106 -8.11 7.22 4.36
CA VAL A 106 -9.02 8.31 4.76
C VAL A 106 -10.40 8.15 4.12
N GLU A 107 -10.46 7.80 2.83
CA GLU A 107 -11.74 7.57 2.14
C GLU A 107 -12.50 6.36 2.72
N THR A 108 -11.79 5.27 3.01
CA THR A 108 -12.40 4.07 3.63
C THR A 108 -12.96 4.40 5.02
N LEU A 109 -12.24 5.18 5.82
CA LEU A 109 -12.71 5.66 7.12
C LEU A 109 -13.94 6.58 6.96
N ARG A 110 -13.92 7.50 5.99
CA ARG A 110 -15.03 8.41 5.69
C ARG A 110 -16.30 7.63 5.33
N GLN A 111 -16.18 6.64 4.45
CA GLN A 111 -17.31 5.78 4.06
C GLN A 111 -17.85 4.97 5.23
N THR A 112 -16.96 4.44 6.07
CA THR A 112 -17.34 3.67 7.26
C THR A 112 -18.12 4.55 8.24
N ARG A 113 -17.64 5.78 8.50
CA ARG A 113 -18.32 6.76 9.35
C ARG A 113 -19.68 7.17 8.77
N TYR A 114 -19.76 7.40 7.46
CA TYR A 114 -21.02 7.75 6.79
C TYR A 114 -22.08 6.63 6.94
N ARG A 115 -21.67 5.36 6.82
CA ARG A 115 -22.57 4.20 7.01
C ARG A 115 -23.05 4.03 8.46
N GLN A 116 -22.25 4.45 9.44
CA GLN A 116 -22.63 4.39 10.86
C GLN A 116 -23.59 5.51 11.28
N LEU A 117 -23.69 6.59 10.49
CA LEU A 117 -24.56 7.75 10.77
C LEU A 117 -25.95 7.66 10.07
N GLY A 118 -26.39 6.47 9.64
CA GLY A 118 -27.76 6.23 9.15
C GLY A 118 -28.83 6.57 10.21
N PRO A 119 -30.05 6.98 9.79
CA PRO A 119 -30.81 8.06 10.43
C PRO A 119 -31.26 7.71 11.85
N VAL A 120 -30.78 8.48 12.82
CA VAL A 120 -31.41 8.61 14.14
C VAL A 120 -32.55 9.61 13.98
N GLY A 121 -33.79 9.12 13.89
CA GLY A 121 -34.98 9.97 13.86
C GLY A 121 -36.02 9.54 12.82
N GLN A 122 -36.65 8.39 13.05
CA GLN A 122 -37.96 8.10 12.46
C GLN A 122 -38.73 7.11 13.36
N ASP A 123 -38.86 7.47 14.64
CA ASP A 123 -39.77 6.85 15.61
C ASP A 123 -40.36 8.01 16.42
N ASP A 124 -41.35 8.72 15.87
CA ASP A 124 -42.25 9.64 16.59
C ASP A 124 -43.42 9.99 15.64
N ASP A 125 -44.25 8.99 15.33
CA ASP A 125 -45.64 9.16 14.85
C ASP A 125 -46.58 8.49 15.87
#